data_AF-A0AAP3H749-F1
#
_entry.id   AF-A0AAP3H749-F1
#
_cell.length_a   1.000
_cell.length_b   1.000
_cell.length_c   1.000
_cell.angle_alpha   90.00
_cell.angle_beta   90.00
_cell.angle_gamma   90.00
#
_symmetry.space_group_name_H-M   'P 1'
#
loop_
_entity.id
_entity.type
_entity.pdbx_description
1 polymer ?
#
loop_
_entity_poly.entity_id
_entity_poly.type
_entity_poly.pdbx_seq_one_letter_code
_entity_poly.pdbx_strand_id
1 'polypeptide(L)'
;VASPEIDLQRPAATSLADGGTDAQGSVAVGVQQVLTYTVENTGTATLTLSGTPSSTAASNVSVDSISAPGTSSLAASASTTFTVAYTPTTAGAFSFELDVDSDDADEGTYDLTISGTA
;
A
#
# COMPACT_ATOMS: atom_id res chain seq x y z
N VAL A 1 -10.14 -11.06 23.05
CA VAL A 1 -9.59 -9.74 23.42
C VAL A 1 -9.80 -8.83 22.23
N ALA A 2 -10.03 -7.53 22.41
CA ALA A 2 -10.12 -6.63 21.27
C ALA A 2 -8.71 -6.43 20.70
N SER A 3 -8.56 -6.50 19.38
CA SER A 3 -7.31 -6.29 18.65
C SER A 3 -7.56 -5.36 17.46
N PRO A 4 -6.60 -4.50 17.10
CA PRO A 4 -6.55 -3.92 15.77
C PRO A 4 -6.36 -5.05 14.73
N GLU A 5 -6.77 -4.80 13.49
CA GLU A 5 -6.51 -5.67 12.34
C GLU A 5 -6.44 -4.79 11.08
N ILE A 6 -5.31 -4.75 10.38
CA ILE A 6 -5.12 -3.93 9.18
C ILE A 6 -5.52 -4.70 7.90
N ASP A 7 -6.19 -4.03 6.97
CA ASP A 7 -6.43 -4.55 5.62
C ASP A 7 -6.11 -3.47 4.58
N LEU A 8 -5.27 -3.80 3.60
CA LEU A 8 -4.99 -2.95 2.45
C LEU A 8 -5.85 -3.35 1.27
N GLN A 9 -6.52 -2.38 0.66
CA GLN A 9 -7.45 -2.63 -0.44
C GLN A 9 -7.12 -1.81 -1.68
N ARG A 10 -7.18 -2.47 -2.85
CA ARG A 10 -7.20 -1.79 -4.14
C ARG A 10 -7.86 -2.65 -5.24
N PRO A 11 -8.93 -2.16 -5.89
CA PRO A 11 -9.72 -0.98 -5.51
C PRO A 11 -10.35 -1.15 -4.11
N ALA A 12 -11.00 -0.11 -3.58
CA ALA A 12 -11.69 -0.20 -2.30
C ALA A 12 -12.64 -1.42 -2.25
N ALA A 13 -12.71 -2.08 -1.09
CA ALA A 13 -13.39 -3.36 -0.85
C ALA A 13 -12.82 -4.58 -1.61
N THR A 14 -11.60 -4.47 -2.16
CA THR A 14 -10.84 -5.61 -2.70
C THR A 14 -9.53 -5.74 -1.93
N SER A 15 -9.49 -6.63 -0.95
CA SER A 15 -8.32 -6.88 -0.10
C SER A 15 -7.14 -7.41 -0.90
N LEU A 16 -5.97 -6.88 -0.57
CA LEU A 16 -4.67 -7.32 -1.03
C LEU A 16 -3.97 -7.92 0.19
N ALA A 17 -3.79 -9.24 0.21
CA ALA A 17 -3.18 -9.91 1.35
C ALA A 17 -1.77 -9.40 1.67
N ASP A 18 -1.39 -9.43 2.95
CA ASP A 18 -0.03 -9.20 3.42
C ASP A 18 0.96 -10.17 2.75
N GLY A 19 2.13 -9.67 2.38
CA GLY A 19 3.11 -10.37 1.53
C GLY A 19 2.63 -10.60 0.08
N GLY A 20 1.53 -9.97 -0.32
CA GLY A 20 0.85 -10.19 -1.58
C GLY A 20 1.49 -9.47 -2.77
N THR A 21 0.81 -9.53 -3.91
CA THR A 21 1.22 -8.81 -5.12
C THR A 21 0.07 -8.03 -5.72
N ASP A 22 0.32 -6.76 -6.01
CA ASP A 22 -0.58 -5.87 -6.74
C ASP A 22 -0.05 -5.62 -8.16
N ALA A 23 -0.57 -6.40 -9.10
CA ALA A 23 -0.14 -6.40 -10.50
C ALA A 23 -0.77 -5.23 -11.28
N GLN A 24 0.08 -4.36 -11.82
CA GLN A 24 -0.31 -3.17 -12.60
C GLN A 24 -0.51 -3.45 -14.10
N GLY A 25 -0.17 -4.66 -14.55
CA GLY A 25 -0.22 -5.02 -15.97
C GLY A 25 0.82 -4.26 -16.80
N SER A 26 0.44 -3.86 -18.02
CA SER A 26 1.30 -3.08 -18.91
C SER A 26 0.98 -1.60 -18.83
N VAL A 27 1.99 -0.79 -18.52
CA VAL A 27 1.94 0.68 -18.49
C VAL A 27 3.01 1.25 -19.41
N ALA A 28 2.99 2.55 -19.71
CA ALA A 28 3.98 3.13 -20.61
C ALA A 28 5.25 3.58 -19.85
N VAL A 29 6.42 3.32 -20.42
CA VAL A 29 7.70 3.86 -19.92
C VAL A 29 7.63 5.38 -19.79
N GLY A 30 8.10 5.91 -18.66
CA GLY A 30 8.17 7.35 -18.38
C GLY A 30 6.82 8.01 -18.11
N VAL A 31 5.72 7.25 -18.07
CA VAL A 31 4.38 7.77 -17.73
C VAL A 31 4.05 7.44 -16.29
N GLN A 32 3.89 8.49 -15.48
CA GLN A 32 3.50 8.37 -14.08
C GLN A 32 2.14 7.68 -13.95
N GLN A 33 2.08 6.74 -13.01
CA GLN A 33 0.88 6.08 -12.53
C GLN A 33 0.62 6.51 -11.10
N VAL A 34 -0.64 6.66 -10.73
CA VAL A 34 -1.05 7.01 -9.36
C VAL A 34 -2.01 5.96 -8.86
N LEU A 35 -1.65 5.30 -7.77
CA LEU A 35 -2.43 4.27 -7.11
C LEU A 35 -3.06 4.87 -5.86
N THR A 36 -4.34 4.59 -5.62
CA THR A 36 -5.02 4.95 -4.38
C THR A 36 -5.28 3.67 -3.61
N TYR A 37 -4.69 3.56 -2.42
CA TYR A 37 -4.93 2.45 -1.50
C TYR A 37 -5.90 2.89 -0.42
N THR A 38 -6.80 1.98 -0.04
CA THR A 38 -7.62 2.13 1.16
C THR A 38 -7.02 1.25 2.24
N VAL A 39 -6.85 1.80 3.44
CA VAL A 39 -6.54 1.04 4.65
C VAL A 39 -7.82 0.95 5.46
N GLU A 40 -8.26 -0.25 5.78
CA GLU A 40 -9.40 -0.52 6.65
C GLU A 40 -8.93 -1.18 7.94
N ASN A 41 -9.52 -0.78 9.06
CA ASN A 41 -9.38 -1.51 10.31
C ASN A 41 -10.52 -2.54 10.42
N THR A 42 -10.23 -3.79 10.10
CA THR A 42 -11.22 -4.89 10.15
C THR A 42 -11.34 -5.50 11.55
N GLY A 43 -10.53 -5.01 12.49
CA GLY A 43 -10.44 -5.48 13.85
C GLY A 43 -11.53 -4.93 14.75
N THR A 44 -11.33 -5.11 16.05
CA THR A 44 -12.30 -4.72 17.10
C THR A 44 -11.78 -3.65 18.06
N ALA A 45 -10.48 -3.34 18.01
CA ALA A 45 -9.87 -2.20 18.69
C ALA A 45 -9.49 -1.10 17.69
N THR A 46 -9.01 0.04 18.19
CA THR A 46 -8.46 1.10 17.33
C THR A 46 -7.12 0.66 16.75
N LEU A 47 -6.96 0.80 15.43
CA LEU A 47 -5.72 0.63 14.69
C LEU A 47 -5.02 1.99 14.57
N THR A 48 -3.72 2.01 14.85
CA THR A 48 -2.84 3.18 14.73
C THR A 48 -1.80 2.93 13.64
N LEU A 49 -1.83 3.75 12.59
CA LEU A 49 -0.83 3.73 11.53
C LEU A 49 0.41 4.52 11.95
N SER A 50 1.59 3.93 11.73
CA SER A 50 2.88 4.50 12.11
C SER A 50 3.43 5.38 11.00
N GLY A 51 2.83 6.55 10.81
CA GLY A 51 3.33 7.58 9.90
C GLY A 51 2.89 7.41 8.45
N THR A 52 3.76 7.80 7.51
CA THR A 52 3.50 7.68 6.06
C THR A 52 4.07 6.36 5.56
N PRO A 53 3.32 5.59 4.74
CA PRO A 53 3.82 4.38 4.12
C PRO A 53 5.14 4.60 3.38
N SER A 54 5.95 3.57 3.29
CA SER A 54 7.28 3.64 2.69
C SER A 54 7.42 2.66 1.53
N SER A 55 8.44 2.84 0.70
CA SER A 55 8.73 1.90 -0.38
C SER A 55 10.20 1.52 -0.43
N THR A 56 10.43 0.26 -0.81
CA THR A 56 11.75 -0.36 -0.91
C THR A 56 11.87 -1.17 -2.20
N ALA A 57 13.05 -1.76 -2.43
CA ALA A 57 13.34 -2.72 -3.49
C ALA A 57 12.93 -2.29 -4.92
N ALA A 58 12.95 -0.98 -5.22
CA ALA A 58 12.57 -0.47 -6.54
C ALA A 58 13.51 -0.98 -7.65
N SER A 59 12.91 -1.57 -8.69
CA SER A 59 13.59 -2.14 -9.86
C SER A 59 12.88 -1.66 -11.13
N ASN A 60 13.62 -1.01 -12.04
CA ASN A 60 13.12 -0.40 -13.28
C ASN A 60 11.95 0.58 -13.11
N VAL A 61 11.82 1.16 -11.92
CA VAL A 61 10.75 2.09 -11.54
C VAL A 61 11.26 3.12 -10.54
N SER A 62 10.74 4.33 -10.62
CA SER A 62 10.85 5.38 -9.59
C SER A 62 9.55 5.42 -8.80
N VAL A 63 9.62 5.41 -7.47
CA VAL A 63 8.48 5.79 -6.62
C VAL A 63 8.60 7.28 -6.36
N ASP A 64 7.78 8.06 -7.05
CA ASP A 64 7.91 9.52 -7.11
C ASP A 64 7.39 10.20 -5.84
N SER A 65 6.31 9.67 -5.26
CA SER A 65 5.76 10.16 -4.00
C SER A 65 4.82 9.16 -3.35
N ILE A 66 4.79 9.17 -2.01
CA ILE A 66 3.77 8.50 -1.20
C ILE A 66 3.14 9.56 -0.30
N SER A 67 1.81 9.69 -0.31
CA SER A 67 1.11 10.63 0.56
C SER A 67 0.88 10.04 1.95
N ALA A 68 0.83 10.89 2.97
CA ALA A 68 0.34 10.47 4.28
C ALA A 68 -1.12 9.99 4.19
N PRO A 69 -1.52 9.00 5.01
CA PRO A 69 -2.93 8.66 5.17
C PRO A 69 -3.76 9.85 5.67
N GLY A 70 -5.03 9.93 5.30
CA GLY A 70 -5.93 11.00 5.75
C GLY A 70 -6.14 11.05 7.27
N THR A 71 -5.98 9.91 7.95
CA THR A 71 -5.91 9.78 9.42
C THR A 71 -4.98 8.62 9.77
N SER A 72 -4.25 8.73 10.88
CA SER A 72 -3.41 7.65 11.42
C SER A 72 -4.09 6.87 12.55
N SER A 73 -5.33 7.21 12.93
CA SER A 73 -6.10 6.48 13.94
C SER A 73 -7.45 6.10 13.38
N LEU A 74 -7.72 4.80 13.37
CA LEU A 74 -8.90 4.19 12.78
C LEU A 74 -9.65 3.42 13.85
N ALA A 75 -10.88 3.83 14.17
CA ALA A 75 -11.78 2.99 14.94
C ALA A 75 -12.08 1.69 14.18
N ALA A 76 -12.63 0.68 14.86
CA ALA A 76 -13.10 -0.54 14.21
C ALA A 76 -14.05 -0.21 13.05
N SER A 77 -13.85 -0.88 11.90
CA SER A 77 -14.56 -0.66 10.63
C SER A 77 -14.39 0.73 10.01
N ALA A 78 -13.47 1.56 10.51
CA ALA A 78 -13.11 2.81 9.86
C ALA A 78 -12.01 2.57 8.82
N SER A 79 -11.96 3.46 7.82
CA SER A 79 -10.93 3.42 6.78
C SER A 79 -10.33 4.80 6.51
N THR A 80 -9.14 4.79 5.92
CA THR A 80 -8.46 5.96 5.37
C THR A 80 -7.86 5.62 4.01
N THR A 81 -7.36 6.63 3.31
CA THR A 81 -6.70 6.43 2.02
C THR A 81 -5.37 7.15 1.97
N PHE A 82 -4.49 6.62 1.14
CA PHE A 82 -3.25 7.27 0.72
C PHE A 82 -2.99 6.97 -0.75
N THR A 83 -2.03 7.69 -1.33
CA THR A 83 -1.67 7.56 -2.74
C THR A 83 -0.19 7.22 -2.91
N VAL A 84 0.10 6.42 -3.93
CA VAL A 84 1.45 6.07 -4.36
C VAL A 84 1.58 6.45 -5.83
N ALA A 85 2.49 7.37 -6.13
CA ALA A 85 2.84 7.73 -7.51
C ALA A 85 4.14 7.03 -7.89
N TYR A 86 4.15 6.31 -9.01
CA TYR A 86 5.34 5.66 -9.54
C TYR A 86 5.47 5.89 -11.05
N THR A 87 6.70 5.88 -11.54
CA THR A 87 7.01 6.03 -12.96
C THR A 87 8.01 4.94 -13.39
N PRO A 88 7.61 3.98 -14.26
CA PRO A 88 8.54 3.02 -14.82
C PRO A 88 9.61 3.70 -15.66
N THR A 89 10.88 3.32 -15.50
CA THR A 89 12.02 4.06 -16.09
C THR A 89 12.56 3.42 -17.37
N THR A 90 12.27 2.15 -17.62
CA THR A 90 12.80 1.39 -18.76
C THR A 90 11.80 0.32 -19.16
N ALA A 91 11.76 -0.02 -20.46
CA ALA A 91 10.91 -1.08 -20.96
C ALA A 91 11.26 -2.44 -20.33
N GLY A 92 10.26 -3.24 -20.00
CA GLY A 92 10.42 -4.53 -19.32
C GLY A 92 9.77 -4.59 -17.94
N ALA A 93 10.06 -5.65 -17.19
CA ALA A 93 9.48 -5.85 -15.87
C ALA A 93 9.97 -4.80 -14.88
N PHE A 94 9.06 -4.32 -14.04
CA PHE A 94 9.34 -3.45 -12.91
C PHE A 94 8.68 -3.96 -11.64
N SER A 95 9.26 -3.59 -10.50
CA SER A 95 8.69 -3.89 -9.18
C SER A 95 9.18 -2.94 -8.11
N PHE A 96 8.41 -2.79 -7.03
CA PHE A 96 8.83 -2.20 -5.77
C PHE A 96 7.97 -2.78 -4.62
N GLU A 97 8.48 -2.71 -3.40
CA GLU A 97 7.76 -3.08 -2.18
C GLU A 97 7.12 -1.82 -1.58
N LEU A 98 5.92 -1.99 -1.01
CA LEU A 98 5.19 -0.96 -0.27
C LEU A 98 4.93 -1.50 1.14
N ASP A 99 5.35 -0.72 2.14
CA ASP A 99 5.23 -1.08 3.54
C ASP A 99 4.31 -0.09 4.27
N VAL A 100 3.34 -0.63 5.01
CA VAL A 100 2.44 0.13 5.90
C VAL A 100 2.60 -0.38 7.33
N ASP A 101 3.30 0.41 8.15
CA ASP A 101 3.51 0.07 9.56
C ASP A 101 2.28 0.42 10.42
N SER A 102 1.94 -0.44 11.37
CA SER A 102 0.81 -0.24 12.28
C SER A 102 1.05 -0.83 13.68
N ASP A 103 0.08 -0.69 14.59
CA ASP A 103 0.06 -1.34 15.90
C ASP A 103 -0.68 -2.69 15.90
N ASP A 104 -0.95 -3.23 14.71
CA ASP A 104 -1.35 -4.62 14.55
C ASP A 104 -0.23 -5.57 14.99
N ALA A 105 -0.56 -6.59 15.78
CA ALA A 105 0.43 -7.38 16.50
C ALA A 105 1.06 -8.48 15.64
N ASP A 106 0.27 -9.07 14.74
CA ASP A 106 0.72 -10.06 13.78
C ASP A 106 1.13 -9.46 12.43
N GLU A 107 0.66 -8.26 12.13
CA GLU A 107 0.94 -7.52 10.88
C GLU A 107 1.49 -6.12 11.16
N GLY A 108 2.47 -6.04 12.07
CA GLY A 108 3.07 -4.76 12.49
C GLY A 108 3.69 -3.95 11.35
N THR A 109 4.09 -4.65 10.28
CA THR A 109 4.35 -4.08 8.96
C THR A 109 3.54 -4.90 7.96
N TYR A 110 2.60 -4.25 7.27
CA TYR A 110 1.85 -4.84 6.18
C TYR A 110 2.57 -4.55 4.86
N ASP A 111 3.05 -5.59 4.18
CA ASP A 111 3.88 -5.46 2.99
C ASP A 111 3.20 -5.95 1.71
N LEU A 112 3.49 -5.27 0.60
CA LEU A 112 2.90 -5.56 -0.70
C LEU A 112 3.92 -5.35 -1.83
N THR A 113 4.04 -6.34 -2.72
CA THR A 113 4.81 -6.17 -3.94
C THR A 113 3.96 -5.53 -5.04
N ILE A 114 4.34 -4.34 -5.50
CA ILE A 114 3.76 -3.71 -6.70
C ILE A 114 4.62 -4.13 -7.89
N SER A 115 4.00 -4.68 -8.94
CA SER A 115 4.75 -5.14 -10.12
C SER A 115 4.00 -4.97 -11.42
N GLY A 116 4.72 -4.94 -12.53
CA GLY A 116 4.15 -4.85 -13.87
C GLY A 116 5.21 -4.87 -14.97
N THR A 117 4.82 -4.47 -16.17
CA THR A 117 5.72 -4.28 -17.31
C THR A 117 5.53 -2.91 -17.94
N ALA A 118 6.62 -2.28 -18.34
CA ALA A 118 6.61 -1.01 -19.07
C ALA A 118 6.97 -1.18 -20.55
#